data_AF-E8N1Z2-F1
#
_entry.id   AF-E8N1Z2-F1
#
_cell.length_a   1.000
_cell.length_b   1.000
_cell.length_c   1.000
_cell.angle_alpha   90.00
_cell.angle_beta   90.00
_cell.angle_gamma   90.00
#
_symmetry.space_group_name_H-M   'P 1'
#
loop_
_entity.id
_entity.type
_entity.pdbx_description
1 polymer ?
#
loop_
_entity_poly.entity_id
_entity_poly.type
_entity_poly.pdbx_seq_one_letter_code
_entity_poly.pdbx_strand_id
1 'polypeptide(L)'
;MRLNSFALAALIVTLIFGGIAFSTAMNWWQTETTREVAVFTEGEFAGLPNPADIRGSYTFGDVVNNFEVSLSDLAIAFRLPADVDAASFKVKDLESLYEDLPVEVGTASVRMFVAFYLGLPYDLSASEDTYLFPEAAAILQARGNMLPEQAAFLESHIVPETAAETVESAPESPATSVTPTPAPTEHVAPERTVTGKTTFQELLNWGVTQETIESLLGGAMPAPATSIKDYAVSKGLEFSSLKTKLQEAVEQVK
;
A
#
# COMPACT_ATOMS: atom_id res chain seq x y z
N MET A 1 39.88 -24.83 -54.64
CA MET A 1 38.70 -25.68 -54.94
C MET A 1 37.47 -24.78 -54.99
N ARG A 2 36.66 -24.86 -56.05
CA ARG A 2 35.35 -24.19 -56.10
C ARG A 2 34.33 -25.12 -55.45
N LEU A 3 33.70 -24.69 -54.35
CA LEU A 3 32.62 -25.46 -53.73
C LEU A 3 31.40 -25.37 -54.66
N ASN A 4 30.75 -26.50 -54.96
CA ASN A 4 29.52 -26.47 -55.73
C ASN A 4 28.40 -25.83 -54.86
N SER A 5 27.49 -25.09 -55.51
CA SER A 5 26.46 -24.32 -54.80
C SER A 5 25.56 -25.20 -53.92
N PHE A 6 25.39 -26.47 -54.31
CA PHE A 6 24.65 -27.47 -53.54
C PHE A 6 25.35 -27.84 -52.22
N ALA A 7 26.66 -28.09 -52.21
CA ALA A 7 27.42 -28.38 -51.01
C ALA A 7 27.48 -27.16 -50.08
N LEU A 8 27.52 -25.95 -50.63
CA LEU A 8 27.43 -24.72 -49.85
C LEU A 8 26.06 -24.60 -49.16
N ALA A 9 24.96 -24.89 -49.87
CA ALA A 9 23.62 -24.87 -49.31
C ALA A 9 23.45 -25.93 -48.19
N ALA A 10 23.92 -27.17 -48.43
CA ALA A 10 23.87 -28.23 -47.43
C ALA A 10 24.70 -27.89 -46.18
N LEU A 11 25.87 -27.28 -46.35
CA LEU A 11 26.72 -26.82 -45.25
C LEU A 11 26.02 -25.74 -44.40
N ILE A 12 25.39 -24.76 -45.05
CA ILE A 12 24.65 -23.68 -44.36
C ILE A 12 23.50 -24.26 -43.53
N VAL A 13 22.70 -25.16 -44.11
CA VAL A 13 21.62 -25.86 -43.40
C VAL A 13 22.17 -26.62 -42.20
N THR A 14 23.27 -27.36 -42.39
CA THR A 14 23.90 -28.13 -41.30
C THR A 14 24.44 -27.22 -40.20
N LEU A 15 25.01 -26.07 -40.53
CA LEU A 15 25.50 -25.10 -39.53
C LEU A 15 24.35 -24.46 -38.74
N ILE A 16 23.26 -24.09 -39.41
CA ILE A 16 22.10 -23.46 -38.74
C ILE A 16 21.42 -24.48 -37.83
N PHE A 17 20.97 -25.62 -38.38
CA PHE A 17 20.22 -26.60 -37.61
C PHE A 17 21.10 -27.39 -36.64
N GLY A 18 22.35 -27.66 -37.03
CA GLY A 18 23.34 -28.30 -36.16
C GLY A 18 23.75 -27.40 -35.00
N GLY A 19 23.91 -26.09 -35.23
CA GLY A 19 24.17 -25.12 -34.16
C GLY A 19 23.02 -25.02 -33.17
N ILE A 20 21.77 -24.98 -33.66
CA ILE A 20 20.57 -24.99 -32.81
C ILE A 20 20.53 -26.29 -32.00
N ALA A 21 20.58 -27.46 -32.66
CA ALA A 21 20.53 -28.75 -31.99
C ALA A 21 21.65 -28.92 -30.93
N PHE A 22 22.86 -28.46 -31.24
CA PHE A 22 24.00 -28.48 -30.30
C PHE A 22 23.79 -27.55 -29.11
N SER A 23 23.35 -26.31 -29.35
CA SER A 23 23.08 -25.35 -28.27
C SER A 23 21.91 -25.77 -27.37
N THR A 24 20.87 -26.39 -27.92
CA THR A 24 19.78 -26.99 -27.15
C THR A 24 20.27 -28.17 -26.31
N ALA A 25 21.10 -29.07 -26.88
CA ALA A 25 21.66 -30.21 -26.15
C ALA A 25 22.57 -29.80 -24.98
N MET A 26 23.26 -28.67 -25.10
CA MET A 26 24.10 -28.09 -24.04
C MET A 26 23.31 -27.24 -23.04
N ASN A 27 21.99 -27.15 -23.19
CA ASN A 27 21.11 -26.30 -22.37
C ASN A 27 21.55 -24.82 -22.35
N TRP A 28 22.23 -24.35 -23.41
CA TRP A 28 22.71 -22.97 -23.53
C TRP A 28 21.61 -21.95 -23.82
N TRP A 29 20.38 -22.43 -24.05
CA TRP A 29 19.18 -21.61 -24.09
C TRP A 29 18.45 -21.73 -22.76
N GLN A 30 18.80 -20.87 -21.81
CA GLN A 30 18.08 -20.76 -20.54
C GLN A 30 16.96 -19.74 -20.71
N THR A 31 15.72 -20.21 -20.85
CA THR A 31 14.52 -19.35 -21.00
C THR A 31 13.88 -18.99 -19.66
N GLU A 32 14.33 -19.62 -18.58
CA GLU A 32 13.91 -19.27 -17.23
C GLU A 32 14.81 -18.16 -16.70
N THR A 33 14.24 -16.97 -16.57
CA THR A 33 14.87 -15.90 -15.79
C THR A 33 14.75 -16.28 -14.31
N THR A 34 15.86 -16.68 -13.69
CA THR A 34 15.92 -16.80 -12.24
C THR A 34 15.75 -15.41 -11.63
N ARG A 35 14.62 -15.17 -10.97
CA ARG A 35 14.32 -13.92 -10.25
C ARG A 35 14.89 -14.00 -8.83
N GLU A 36 16.20 -14.19 -8.74
CA GLU A 36 16.93 -14.08 -7.48
C GLU A 36 17.08 -12.60 -7.13
N VAL A 37 16.72 -12.25 -5.90
CA VAL A 37 16.87 -10.88 -5.42
C VAL A 37 18.29 -10.58 -4.96
N ALA A 38 18.68 -9.32 -5.11
CA ALA A 38 19.88 -8.81 -4.46
C ALA A 38 19.80 -9.05 -2.93
N VAL A 39 20.93 -9.39 -2.33
CA VAL A 39 21.09 -9.51 -0.88
C VAL A 39 21.82 -8.29 -0.32
N PHE A 40 21.66 -8.01 0.97
CA PHE A 40 22.53 -7.05 1.65
C PHE A 40 23.97 -7.55 1.62
N THR A 41 24.91 -6.69 1.21
CA THR A 41 26.32 -7.05 1.07
C THR A 41 27.13 -6.85 2.36
N GLU A 42 26.66 -5.94 3.22
CA GLU A 42 27.36 -5.50 4.43
C GLU A 42 26.36 -5.19 5.55
N GLY A 43 26.84 -5.09 6.78
CA GLY A 43 26.03 -4.81 7.97
C GLY A 43 25.45 -6.06 8.65
N GLU A 44 24.60 -5.84 9.64
CA GLU A 44 23.97 -6.91 10.45
C GLU A 44 23.09 -7.85 9.61
N PHE A 45 22.51 -7.33 8.53
CA PHE A 45 21.60 -8.07 7.65
C PHE A 45 22.32 -8.70 6.44
N ALA A 46 23.66 -8.70 6.41
CA ALA A 46 24.43 -9.21 5.27
C ALA A 46 24.06 -10.67 4.94
N GLY A 47 23.82 -10.94 3.66
CA GLY A 47 23.37 -12.23 3.15
C GLY A 47 21.85 -12.44 3.18
N LEU A 48 21.08 -11.54 3.80
CA LEU A 48 19.62 -11.56 3.74
C LEU A 48 19.11 -10.88 2.46
N PRO A 49 17.98 -11.35 1.90
CA PRO A 49 17.38 -10.77 0.70
C PRO A 49 16.95 -9.32 0.96
N ASN A 50 17.23 -8.41 0.01
CA ASN A 50 16.94 -7.00 0.13
C ASN A 50 15.57 -6.66 -0.50
N PRO A 51 14.56 -6.24 0.29
CA PRO A 51 13.23 -5.91 -0.23
C PRO A 51 13.23 -4.79 -1.28
N ALA A 52 14.23 -3.91 -1.28
CA ALA A 52 14.35 -2.85 -2.28
C ALA A 52 14.48 -3.37 -3.72
N ASP A 53 14.94 -4.62 -3.91
CA ASP A 53 15.05 -5.25 -5.24
C ASP A 53 13.75 -5.89 -5.73
N ILE A 54 12.66 -5.87 -4.96
CA ILE A 54 11.34 -6.30 -5.47
C ILE A 54 10.96 -5.37 -6.63
N ARG A 55 10.66 -5.96 -7.78
CA ARG A 55 10.31 -5.23 -9.01
C ARG A 55 8.85 -5.46 -9.36
N GLY A 56 8.24 -4.49 -10.03
CA GLY A 56 6.84 -4.62 -10.45
C GLY A 56 6.56 -5.84 -11.35
N SER A 57 7.57 -6.37 -12.05
CA SER A 57 7.43 -7.59 -12.86
C SER A 57 7.38 -8.90 -12.05
N TYR A 58 7.66 -8.84 -10.76
CA TYR A 58 7.62 -9.99 -9.88
C TYR A 58 6.17 -10.38 -9.59
N THR A 59 5.97 -11.65 -9.30
CA THR A 59 4.72 -12.18 -8.77
C THR A 59 4.78 -12.25 -7.25
N PHE A 60 3.63 -12.34 -6.57
CA PHE A 60 3.66 -12.62 -5.13
C PHE A 60 4.30 -13.98 -4.84
N GLY A 61 4.18 -14.96 -5.74
CA GLY A 61 4.93 -16.21 -5.64
C GLY A 61 6.45 -16.00 -5.64
N ASP A 62 6.98 -15.10 -6.48
CA ASP A 62 8.40 -14.74 -6.44
C ASP A 62 8.78 -14.09 -5.11
N VAL A 63 7.92 -13.23 -4.56
CA VAL A 63 8.15 -12.58 -3.26
C VAL A 63 8.20 -13.62 -2.14
N VAL A 64 7.24 -14.54 -2.10
CA VAL A 64 7.20 -15.65 -1.13
C VAL A 64 8.47 -16.50 -1.21
N ASN A 65 8.90 -16.85 -2.42
CA ASN A 65 10.08 -17.69 -2.62
C ASN A 65 11.40 -17.00 -2.22
N ASN A 66 11.50 -15.69 -2.42
CA ASN A 66 12.73 -14.93 -2.13
C ASN A 66 12.82 -14.44 -0.68
N PHE A 67 11.69 -14.18 -0.03
CA PHE A 67 11.65 -13.47 1.26
C PHE A 67 10.97 -14.27 2.38
N GLU A 68 10.47 -15.48 2.10
CA GLU A 68 9.80 -16.34 3.08
C GLU A 68 8.59 -15.66 3.77
N VAL A 69 7.90 -14.78 3.04
CA VAL A 69 6.64 -14.16 3.48
C VAL A 69 5.48 -15.09 3.17
N SER A 70 4.43 -15.13 3.99
CA SER A 70 3.26 -15.95 3.70
C SER A 70 2.46 -15.40 2.52
N LEU A 71 2.11 -16.28 1.57
CA LEU A 71 1.23 -15.92 0.44
C LEU A 71 -0.15 -15.45 0.91
N SER A 72 -0.68 -16.05 1.98
CA SER A 72 -1.96 -15.65 2.56
C SER A 72 -1.90 -14.22 3.11
N ASP A 73 -0.79 -13.90 3.78
CA ASP A 73 -0.61 -12.60 4.41
C ASP A 73 -0.48 -11.52 3.33
N LEU A 74 0.22 -11.80 2.23
CA LEU A 74 0.29 -10.89 1.09
C LEU A 74 -1.09 -10.67 0.44
N ALA A 75 -1.85 -11.75 0.23
CA ALA A 75 -3.18 -11.63 -0.37
C ALA A 75 -4.13 -10.78 0.51
N ILE A 76 -4.09 -10.98 1.83
CA ILE A 76 -4.89 -10.21 2.80
C ILE A 76 -4.38 -8.76 2.88
N ALA A 77 -3.06 -8.58 3.03
CA ALA A 77 -2.41 -7.27 3.15
C ALA A 77 -2.72 -6.34 1.98
N PHE A 78 -2.88 -6.90 0.77
CA PHE A 78 -3.16 -6.14 -0.45
C PHE A 78 -4.58 -6.36 -0.99
N ARG A 79 -5.47 -6.95 -0.19
CA ARG A 79 -6.90 -7.21 -0.49
C ARG A 79 -7.12 -7.78 -1.90
N LEU A 80 -6.34 -8.79 -2.27
CA LEU A 80 -6.52 -9.42 -3.58
C LEU A 80 -7.93 -10.04 -3.70
N PRO A 81 -8.61 -9.87 -4.84
CA PRO A 81 -9.89 -10.52 -5.09
C PRO A 81 -9.80 -12.05 -4.94
N ALA A 82 -10.83 -12.68 -4.39
CA ALA A 82 -10.83 -14.11 -4.08
C ALA A 82 -10.76 -15.03 -5.32
N ASP A 83 -11.11 -14.51 -6.50
CA ASP A 83 -11.05 -15.20 -7.79
C ASP A 83 -9.68 -15.10 -8.49
N VAL A 84 -8.76 -14.31 -7.93
CA VAL A 84 -7.41 -14.14 -8.45
C VAL A 84 -6.47 -15.17 -7.81
N ASP A 85 -5.66 -15.83 -8.64
CA ASP A 85 -4.55 -16.63 -8.15
C ASP A 85 -3.44 -15.72 -7.60
N ALA A 86 -3.39 -15.59 -6.27
CA ALA A 86 -2.42 -14.76 -5.58
C ALA A 86 -0.98 -15.11 -5.97
N ALA A 87 -0.64 -16.40 -6.18
CA ALA A 87 0.74 -16.79 -6.46
C ALA A 87 1.25 -16.22 -7.80
N SER A 88 0.38 -16.11 -8.80
CA SER A 88 0.73 -15.58 -10.13
C SER A 88 0.44 -14.09 -10.31
N PHE A 89 -0.19 -13.45 -9.32
CA PHE A 89 -0.49 -12.01 -9.35
C PHE A 89 0.80 -11.18 -9.38
N LYS A 90 0.89 -10.22 -10.30
CA LYS A 90 2.08 -9.37 -10.46
C LYS A 90 2.00 -8.13 -9.59
N VAL A 91 3.13 -7.79 -8.97
CA VAL A 91 3.26 -6.66 -8.04
C VAL A 91 2.85 -5.33 -8.69
N LYS A 92 3.27 -5.06 -9.93
CA LYS A 92 2.92 -3.81 -10.64
C LYS A 92 1.42 -3.66 -10.88
N ASP A 93 0.66 -4.76 -10.91
CA ASP A 93 -0.76 -4.71 -11.23
C ASP A 93 -1.57 -4.19 -10.01
N LEU A 94 -0.95 -4.06 -8.82
CA LEU A 94 -1.54 -3.35 -7.68
C LEU A 94 -1.82 -1.87 -7.98
N GLU A 95 -0.92 -1.22 -8.72
CA GLU A 95 -1.06 0.21 -9.07
C GLU A 95 -2.31 0.42 -9.94
N SER A 96 -2.62 -0.55 -10.80
CA SER A 96 -3.85 -0.54 -11.60
C SER A 96 -5.08 -0.92 -10.79
N LEU A 97 -4.94 -1.82 -9.81
CA LEU A 97 -6.06 -2.24 -8.94
C LEU A 97 -6.55 -1.09 -8.04
N TYR A 98 -5.63 -0.19 -7.68
CA TYR A 98 -5.89 0.89 -6.72
C TYR A 98 -5.64 2.29 -7.30
N GLU A 99 -5.70 2.44 -8.63
CA GLU A 99 -5.49 3.72 -9.32
C GLU A 99 -6.43 4.84 -8.83
N ASP A 100 -7.64 4.48 -8.41
CA ASP A 100 -8.65 5.42 -7.92
C ASP A 100 -8.43 5.86 -6.46
N LEU A 101 -7.45 5.29 -5.74
CA LEU A 101 -7.13 5.72 -4.39
C LEU A 101 -6.41 7.07 -4.41
N PRO A 102 -6.69 7.97 -3.45
CA PRO A 102 -6.00 9.25 -3.33
C PRO A 102 -4.56 9.12 -2.78
N VAL A 103 -4.07 7.89 -2.60
CA VAL A 103 -2.78 7.53 -1.98
C VAL A 103 -2.10 6.44 -2.80
N GLU A 104 -0.77 6.39 -2.79
CA GLU A 104 -0.02 5.41 -3.60
C GLU A 104 0.00 4.04 -2.92
N VAL A 105 -0.63 3.07 -3.59
CA VAL A 105 -0.52 1.64 -3.25
C VAL A 105 0.00 0.88 -4.46
N GLY A 106 1.21 0.35 -4.36
CA GLY A 106 1.88 -0.23 -5.52
C GLY A 106 3.11 -1.05 -5.19
N THR A 107 4.09 -1.03 -6.11
CA THR A 107 5.33 -1.79 -5.93
C THR A 107 6.08 -1.36 -4.67
N ALA A 108 6.11 -0.07 -4.36
CA ALA A 108 6.74 0.46 -3.16
C ALA A 108 6.06 -0.06 -1.87
N SER A 109 4.73 -0.17 -1.87
CA SER A 109 3.98 -0.73 -0.73
C SER A 109 4.36 -2.17 -0.45
N VAL A 110 4.58 -2.99 -1.49
CA VAL A 110 5.05 -4.39 -1.30
C VAL A 110 6.46 -4.42 -0.71
N ARG A 111 7.38 -3.55 -1.17
CA ARG A 111 8.73 -3.44 -0.60
C ARG A 111 8.68 -3.09 0.88
N MET A 112 7.87 -2.09 1.22
CA MET A 112 7.67 -1.63 2.59
C MET A 112 7.09 -2.73 3.47
N PHE A 113 6.02 -3.39 3.02
CA PHE A 113 5.39 -4.50 3.74
C PHE A 113 6.40 -5.62 4.02
N VAL A 114 7.12 -6.09 3.00
CA VAL A 114 8.08 -7.20 3.15
C VAL A 114 9.23 -6.81 4.11
N ALA A 115 9.74 -5.58 4.01
CA ALA A 115 10.79 -5.10 4.90
C ALA A 115 10.31 -5.08 6.36
N PHE A 116 9.12 -4.53 6.61
CA PHE A 116 8.54 -4.44 7.96
C PHE A 116 8.18 -5.82 8.50
N TYR A 117 7.70 -6.71 7.63
CA TYR A 117 7.32 -8.08 7.96
C TYR A 117 8.55 -8.85 8.49
N LEU A 118 9.71 -8.65 7.88
CA LEU A 118 10.96 -9.32 8.24
C LEU A 118 11.82 -8.54 9.27
N GLY A 119 11.44 -7.31 9.61
CA GLY A 119 12.27 -6.44 10.47
C GLY A 119 13.56 -5.98 9.80
N LEU A 120 13.55 -5.88 8.47
CA LEU A 120 14.70 -5.45 7.67
C LEU A 120 14.72 -3.93 7.50
N PRO A 121 15.90 -3.31 7.30
CA PRO A 121 16.00 -1.88 7.04
C PRO A 121 15.21 -1.47 5.79
N TYR A 122 14.60 -0.28 5.85
CA TYR A 122 13.83 0.28 4.77
C TYR A 122 13.98 1.81 4.74
N ASP A 123 14.07 2.40 3.55
CA ASP A 123 14.19 3.85 3.40
C ASP A 123 12.82 4.53 3.52
N LEU A 124 12.52 4.99 4.73
CA LEU A 124 11.27 5.68 5.06
C LEU A 124 11.17 7.05 4.37
N SER A 125 12.30 7.72 4.12
CA SER A 125 12.32 9.06 3.51
C SER A 125 11.95 9.03 2.03
N ALA A 126 12.24 7.93 1.34
CA ALA A 126 11.85 7.72 -0.04
C ALA A 126 10.41 7.20 -0.19
N SER A 127 9.69 6.97 0.91
CA SER A 127 8.40 6.25 0.93
C SER A 127 7.26 7.03 1.61
N GLU A 128 7.39 8.36 1.75
CA GLU A 128 6.39 9.22 2.41
C GLU A 128 5.02 9.20 1.71
N ASP A 129 5.01 8.97 0.39
CA ASP A 129 3.78 8.87 -0.40
C ASP A 129 3.25 7.43 -0.53
N THR A 130 3.97 6.44 0.03
CA THR A 130 3.61 5.01 -0.03
C THR A 130 2.77 4.61 1.18
N TYR A 131 1.62 4.00 0.92
CA TYR A 131 0.69 3.59 1.98
C TYR A 131 0.46 2.08 1.99
N LEU A 132 0.04 1.58 3.14
CA LEU A 132 -0.42 0.20 3.35
C LEU A 132 -1.87 0.17 3.79
N PHE A 133 -2.57 -0.93 3.49
CA PHE A 133 -3.91 -1.12 4.00
C PHE A 133 -3.91 -1.44 5.51
N PRO A 134 -5.02 -1.15 6.22
CA PRO A 134 -5.17 -1.51 7.63
C PRO A 134 -4.91 -2.99 7.92
N GLU A 135 -5.28 -3.89 7.00
CA GLU A 135 -5.06 -5.34 7.14
C GLU A 135 -3.56 -5.69 7.10
N ALA A 136 -2.79 -5.02 6.24
CA ALA A 136 -1.35 -5.15 6.21
C ALA A 136 -0.73 -4.69 7.54
N ALA A 137 -1.21 -3.56 8.07
CA ALA A 137 -0.74 -3.05 9.35
C ALA A 137 -1.05 -4.00 10.51
N ALA A 138 -2.25 -4.58 10.55
CA ALA A 138 -2.64 -5.56 11.56
C ALA A 138 -1.75 -6.82 11.52
N ILE A 139 -1.43 -7.32 10.32
CA ILE A 139 -0.50 -8.45 10.15
C ILE A 139 0.89 -8.11 10.71
N LEU A 140 1.42 -6.93 10.35
CA LEU A 140 2.75 -6.49 10.77
C LEU A 140 2.83 -6.30 12.30
N GLN A 141 1.80 -5.70 12.91
CA GLN A 141 1.70 -5.51 14.35
C GLN A 141 1.59 -6.85 15.10
N ALA A 142 0.77 -7.78 14.61
CA ALA A 142 0.62 -9.10 15.20
C ALA A 142 1.92 -9.91 15.17
N ARG A 143 2.76 -9.71 14.14
CA ARG A 143 4.05 -10.39 14.00
C ARG A 143 5.12 -9.83 14.94
N GLY A 144 5.13 -8.52 15.17
CA GLY A 144 6.01 -7.88 16.16
C GLY A 144 7.49 -7.80 15.78
N ASN A 145 7.84 -8.00 14.50
CA ASN A 145 9.22 -7.96 14.00
C ASN A 145 9.68 -6.56 13.54
N MET A 146 8.77 -5.59 13.48
CA MET A 146 9.08 -4.24 13.00
C MET A 146 10.12 -3.55 13.88
N LEU A 147 11.00 -2.78 13.25
CA LEU A 147 11.87 -1.85 13.98
C LEU A 147 11.03 -0.73 14.62
N PRO A 148 11.46 -0.12 15.73
CA PRO A 148 10.68 0.91 16.42
C PRO A 148 10.28 2.10 15.54
N GLU A 149 11.19 2.50 14.65
CA GLU A 149 10.95 3.57 13.66
C GLU A 149 9.92 3.18 12.59
N GLN A 150 9.86 1.91 12.19
CA GLN A 150 8.89 1.39 11.23
C GLN A 150 7.49 1.35 11.84
N ALA A 151 7.39 0.92 13.10
CA ALA A 151 6.11 0.90 13.82
C ALA A 151 5.53 2.32 13.93
N ALA A 152 6.36 3.31 14.26
CA ALA A 152 5.95 4.71 14.31
C ALA A 152 5.55 5.26 12.93
N PHE A 153 6.30 4.91 11.88
CA PHE A 153 5.99 5.33 10.50
C PHE A 153 4.65 4.78 10.02
N LEU A 154 4.35 3.52 10.36
CA LEU A 154 3.12 2.84 9.95
C LEU A 154 1.85 3.53 10.48
N GLU A 155 1.90 4.17 11.65
CA GLU A 155 0.74 4.87 12.23
C GLU A 155 0.20 6.01 11.35
N SER A 156 1.04 6.62 10.52
CA SER A 156 0.64 7.70 9.61
C SER A 156 0.50 7.29 8.15
N HIS A 157 0.95 6.09 7.77
CA HIS A 157 1.00 5.60 6.38
C HIS A 157 0.04 4.43 6.14
N ILE A 158 -1.15 4.53 6.72
CA ILE A 158 -2.26 3.60 6.51
C ILE A 158 -3.32 4.25 5.62
N VAL A 159 -3.83 3.50 4.64
CA VAL A 159 -4.94 3.93 3.79
C VAL A 159 -6.16 4.22 4.67
N PRO A 160 -6.70 5.46 4.66
CA PRO A 160 -7.84 5.80 5.49
C PRO A 160 -9.09 5.02 5.05
N GLU A 161 -9.79 4.42 6.02
CA GLU A 161 -10.93 3.49 5.82
C GLU A 161 -12.06 4.08 4.95
N THR A 162 -12.23 5.41 4.94
CA THR A 162 -13.21 6.11 4.08
C THR A 162 -12.91 5.99 2.57
N ALA A 163 -11.66 5.66 2.18
CA ALA A 163 -11.28 5.38 0.80
C ALA A 163 -11.39 3.89 0.44
N ALA A 164 -11.59 3.00 1.43
CA ALA A 164 -11.67 1.56 1.25
C ALA A 164 -13.06 1.08 0.80
N GLU A 165 -14.13 1.80 1.18
CA GLU A 165 -15.52 1.39 0.92
C GLU A 165 -15.99 1.64 -0.52
N THR A 166 -15.22 2.34 -1.36
CA THR A 166 -15.68 2.75 -2.70
C THR A 166 -15.52 1.67 -3.78
N VAL A 167 -14.90 0.52 -3.47
CA VAL A 167 -14.71 -0.60 -4.41
C VAL A 167 -15.63 -1.81 -4.14
N GLU A 168 -16.39 -1.82 -3.04
CA GLU A 168 -17.37 -2.88 -2.78
C GLU A 168 -18.73 -2.53 -3.41
N SER A 169 -18.80 -2.59 -4.74
CA SER A 169 -20.07 -2.56 -5.47
C SER A 169 -20.01 -3.43 -6.72
N ALA A 170 -20.21 -4.73 -6.53
CA ALA A 170 -20.78 -5.61 -7.56
C ALA A 170 -21.60 -6.75 -6.90
N PRO A 171 -22.70 -7.20 -7.53
CA PRO A 171 -23.95 -7.51 -6.84
C PRO A 171 -24.22 -9.01 -6.60
N GLU A 172 -25.17 -9.21 -5.66
CA GLU A 172 -25.92 -10.41 -5.24
C GLU A 172 -25.97 -11.66 -6.15
N SER A 173 -25.95 -12.83 -5.49
CA SER A 173 -26.95 -13.88 -5.78
C SER A 173 -27.28 -14.74 -4.55
N PRO A 174 -28.50 -15.32 -4.49
CA PRO A 174 -29.25 -15.47 -3.25
C PRO A 174 -29.20 -16.89 -2.68
N ALA A 175 -29.23 -17.00 -1.35
CA ALA A 175 -29.75 -18.18 -0.66
C ALA A 175 -30.55 -17.76 0.58
N THR A 176 -31.82 -18.12 0.52
CA THR A 176 -32.96 -17.86 1.39
C THR A 176 -32.84 -18.43 2.81
N SER A 177 -33.62 -17.84 3.72
CA SER A 177 -34.14 -18.35 5.01
C SER A 177 -33.17 -18.29 6.21
N VAL A 178 -33.47 -17.67 7.36
CA VAL A 178 -34.74 -17.27 7.98
C VAL A 178 -34.52 -16.07 8.92
N THR A 179 -35.50 -15.18 8.97
CA THR A 179 -35.72 -14.11 9.97
C THR A 179 -35.89 -14.72 11.38
N PRO A 180 -35.44 -14.02 12.45
CA PRO A 180 -36.35 -13.11 13.14
C PRO A 180 -35.75 -11.71 13.43
N THR A 181 -36.57 -10.70 13.17
CA THR A 181 -36.51 -9.26 13.53
C THR A 181 -37.00 -9.08 14.99
N PRO A 182 -36.86 -7.91 15.67
CA PRO A 182 -35.72 -7.01 15.91
C PRO A 182 -35.47 -6.76 17.42
N ALA A 183 -34.35 -6.11 17.78
CA ALA A 183 -34.27 -5.25 18.96
C ALA A 183 -33.34 -4.06 18.67
N PRO A 184 -33.68 -2.83 19.11
CA PRO A 184 -32.99 -1.61 18.71
C PRO A 184 -31.71 -1.47 19.52
N THR A 185 -30.56 -1.40 18.85
CA THR A 185 -29.31 -1.02 19.51
C THR A 185 -28.93 0.38 19.07
N GLU A 186 -28.73 1.21 20.08
CA GLU A 186 -28.45 2.63 20.11
C GLU A 186 -27.55 3.19 18.99
N HIS A 187 -27.93 4.35 18.49
CA HIS A 187 -27.02 5.32 17.90
C HIS A 187 -25.89 5.64 18.90
N VAL A 188 -24.69 5.14 18.64
CA VAL A 188 -23.47 5.68 19.26
C VAL A 188 -23.03 6.89 18.45
N ALA A 189 -23.00 8.05 19.11
CA ALA A 189 -22.59 9.32 18.52
C ALA A 189 -21.11 9.26 18.07
N PRO A 190 -20.77 9.78 16.87
CA PRO A 190 -19.39 9.79 16.40
C PRO A 190 -18.51 10.67 17.28
N GLU A 191 -17.31 10.18 17.55
CA GLU A 191 -16.27 10.88 18.32
C GLU A 191 -15.95 12.23 17.66
N ARG A 192 -16.10 13.32 18.43
CA ARG A 192 -15.89 14.71 17.97
C ARG A 192 -14.39 15.03 17.89
N THR A 193 -13.72 14.47 16.89
CA THR A 193 -12.28 14.67 16.67
C THR A 193 -12.03 15.66 15.54
N VAL A 194 -11.29 16.73 15.83
CA VAL A 194 -10.91 17.76 14.86
C VAL A 194 -9.82 17.22 13.93
N THR A 195 -10.15 17.06 12.65
CA THR A 195 -9.21 16.64 11.60
C THR A 195 -8.92 17.79 10.62
N GLY A 196 -8.01 17.58 9.67
CA GLY A 196 -7.69 18.59 8.66
C GLY A 196 -8.85 18.90 7.71
N LYS A 197 -9.78 17.96 7.54
CA LYS A 197 -11.00 18.14 6.75
C LYS A 197 -12.15 18.73 7.57
N THR A 198 -12.01 18.78 8.89
CA THR A 198 -13.05 19.31 9.76
C THR A 198 -13.28 20.78 9.43
N THR A 199 -14.53 21.14 9.23
CA THR A 199 -14.93 22.51 8.87
C THR A 199 -15.31 23.31 10.10
N PHE A 200 -15.28 24.64 10.01
CA PHE A 200 -15.76 25.48 11.10
C PHE A 200 -17.26 25.30 11.36
N GLN A 201 -18.04 24.88 10.36
CA GLN A 201 -19.43 24.48 10.52
C GLN A 201 -19.60 23.24 11.37
N GLU A 202 -18.70 22.25 11.24
CA GLU A 202 -18.72 21.06 12.10
C GLU A 202 -18.39 21.39 13.54
N LEU A 203 -17.44 22.30 13.79
CA LEU A 203 -17.14 22.79 15.14
C LEU A 203 -18.35 23.50 15.78
N LEU A 204 -19.05 24.32 15.01
CA LEU A 204 -20.31 24.96 15.45
C LEU A 204 -21.39 23.92 15.75
N ASN A 205 -21.52 22.91 14.88
CA ASN A 205 -22.46 21.79 15.09
C ASN A 205 -22.10 20.95 16.32
N TRP A 206 -20.82 20.90 16.70
CA TRP A 206 -20.33 20.24 17.92
C TRP A 206 -20.52 21.07 19.19
N GLY A 207 -21.01 22.31 19.04
CA GLY A 207 -21.36 23.22 20.14
C GLY A 207 -20.27 24.23 20.49
N VAL A 208 -19.16 24.28 19.75
CA VAL A 208 -18.16 25.32 19.94
C VAL A 208 -18.72 26.64 19.42
N THR A 209 -18.87 27.63 20.30
CA THR A 209 -19.42 28.93 19.93
C THR A 209 -18.47 29.70 19.01
N GLN A 210 -19.05 30.51 18.11
CA GLN A 210 -18.29 31.35 17.19
C GLN A 210 -17.27 32.25 17.93
N GLU A 211 -17.64 32.82 19.07
CA GLU A 211 -16.73 33.66 19.87
C GLU A 211 -15.48 32.91 20.35
N THR A 212 -15.62 31.65 20.75
CA THR A 212 -14.48 30.80 21.16
C THR A 212 -13.57 30.51 19.98
N ILE A 213 -14.14 30.21 18.82
CA ILE A 213 -13.39 29.99 17.58
C ILE A 213 -12.62 31.27 17.20
N GLU A 214 -13.27 32.43 17.22
CA GLU A 214 -12.65 33.72 16.89
C GLU A 214 -11.52 34.09 17.87
N SER A 215 -11.70 33.80 19.18
CA SER A 215 -10.67 33.99 20.19
C SER A 215 -9.44 33.10 19.95
N LEU A 216 -9.66 31.84 19.55
CA LEU A 216 -8.58 30.88 19.26
C LEU A 216 -7.85 31.20 17.96
N LEU A 217 -8.57 31.70 16.95
CA LEU A 217 -8.01 32.09 15.66
C LEU A 217 -7.37 33.49 15.68
N GLY A 218 -7.63 34.29 16.72
CA GLY A 218 -7.10 35.65 16.87
C GLY A 218 -7.66 36.64 15.84
N GLY A 219 -8.84 36.38 15.28
CA GLY A 219 -9.45 37.19 14.21
C GLY A 219 -10.87 36.75 13.85
N ALA A 220 -11.51 37.48 12.93
CA ALA A 220 -12.87 37.20 12.48
C ALA A 220 -12.99 35.80 11.85
N MET A 221 -14.10 35.11 12.16
CA MET A 221 -14.31 33.73 11.73
C MET A 221 -14.28 33.62 10.19
N PRO A 222 -13.56 32.63 9.64
CA PRO A 222 -13.61 32.33 8.21
C PRO A 222 -14.97 31.75 7.82
N ALA A 223 -15.22 31.55 6.51
CA ALA A 223 -16.48 31.00 6.05
C ALA A 223 -16.75 29.62 6.72
N PRO A 224 -18.00 29.31 7.12
CA PRO A 224 -18.30 28.08 7.86
C PRO A 224 -17.89 26.80 7.11
N ALA A 225 -17.92 26.82 5.77
CA ALA A 225 -17.52 25.72 4.92
C ALA A 225 -15.98 25.60 4.73
N THR A 226 -15.19 26.52 5.25
CA THR A 226 -13.73 26.47 5.18
C THR A 226 -13.20 25.38 6.11
N SER A 227 -12.27 24.56 5.61
CA SER A 227 -11.61 23.56 6.43
C SER A 227 -10.58 24.21 7.35
N ILE A 228 -10.37 23.62 8.53
CA ILE A 228 -9.41 24.12 9.52
C ILE A 228 -7.98 24.09 8.95
N LYS A 229 -7.65 23.09 8.12
CA LYS A 229 -6.36 23.00 7.44
C LYS A 229 -6.17 24.12 6.41
N ASP A 230 -7.17 24.38 5.58
CA ASP A 230 -7.09 25.46 4.59
C ASP A 230 -6.96 26.83 5.25
N TYR A 231 -7.65 27.06 6.37
CA TYR A 231 -7.50 28.29 7.13
C TYR A 231 -6.08 28.45 7.70
N ALA A 232 -5.53 27.39 8.32
CA ALA A 232 -4.18 27.40 8.86
C ALA A 232 -3.14 27.71 7.76
N VAL A 233 -3.25 27.04 6.60
CA VAL A 233 -2.38 27.30 5.44
C VAL A 233 -2.54 28.72 4.93
N SER A 234 -3.77 29.25 4.82
CA SER A 234 -4.04 30.60 4.33
C SER A 234 -3.46 31.72 5.22
N LYS A 235 -3.29 31.45 6.52
CA LYS A 235 -2.72 32.38 7.50
C LYS A 235 -1.25 32.13 7.79
N GLY A 236 -0.64 31.11 7.18
CA GLY A 236 0.74 30.70 7.47
C GLY A 236 0.90 30.17 8.90
N LEU A 237 -0.16 29.58 9.47
CA LEU A 237 -0.16 28.99 10.80
C LEU A 237 0.04 27.47 10.72
N GLU A 238 0.72 26.93 11.74
CA GLU A 238 0.89 25.49 11.95
C GLU A 238 -0.46 24.83 12.26
N PHE A 239 -0.94 23.96 11.36
CA PHE A 239 -2.19 23.22 11.54
C PHE A 239 -2.21 22.39 12.83
N SER A 240 -1.07 21.79 13.20
CA SER A 240 -0.90 21.04 14.45
C SER A 240 -1.28 21.87 15.69
N SER A 241 -0.74 23.09 15.80
CA SER A 241 -1.01 23.99 16.93
C SER A 241 -2.47 24.44 16.99
N LEU A 242 -3.08 24.64 15.83
CA LEU A 242 -4.46 25.11 15.70
C LEU A 242 -5.47 23.97 15.95
N LYS A 243 -5.14 22.75 15.51
CA LYS A 243 -5.88 21.52 15.82
C LYS A 243 -5.95 21.27 17.31
N THR A 244 -4.82 21.31 18.03
CA THR A 244 -4.81 21.07 19.49
C THR A 244 -5.71 22.06 20.23
N LYS A 245 -5.62 23.35 19.90
CA LYS A 245 -6.47 24.39 20.50
C LYS A 245 -7.96 24.20 20.20
N LEU A 246 -8.31 23.82 18.98
CA LEU A 246 -9.71 23.58 18.61
C LEU A 246 -10.24 22.28 19.23
N GLN A 247 -9.41 21.25 19.34
CA GLN A 247 -9.74 20.00 20.03
C GLN A 247 -10.03 20.27 21.52
N GLU A 248 -9.20 21.06 22.19
CA GLU A 248 -9.45 21.50 23.58
C GLU A 248 -10.78 22.23 23.73
N ALA A 249 -11.15 23.10 22.79
CA ALA A 249 -12.44 23.79 22.81
C ALA A 249 -13.63 22.84 22.57
N VAL A 250 -13.47 21.83 21.71
CA VAL A 250 -14.49 20.79 21.50
C VAL A 250 -14.67 19.93 22.76
N GLU A 251 -13.59 19.64 23.47
CA GLU A 251 -13.62 18.89 24.73
C GLU A 251 -14.19 19.70 25.90
N GLN A 252 -14.01 21.02 25.94
CA GLN A 252 -14.62 21.87 26.97
C GLN A 252 -16.15 22.02 26.82
N VAL A 253 -16.68 21.74 25.64
CA VAL A 253 -18.13 21.78 25.37
C VAL A 253 -18.81 20.44 25.69
N LYS A 254 -18.02 19.40 26.02
CA LYS A 254 -18.51 18.11 26.52
C LYS A 254 -19.05 18.21 27.95
#